data_AF-A0A2N3AJQ0-F1
#
_entry.id   AF-A0A2N3AJQ0-F1
#
_cell.length_a   1.000
_cell.length_b   1.000
_cell.length_c   1.000
_cell.angle_alpha   90.00
_cell.angle_beta   90.00
_cell.angle_gamma   90.00
#
_symmetry.space_group_name_H-M   'P 1'
#
loop_
_entity.id
_entity.type
_entity.pdbx_description
1 polymer ?
#
loop_
_entity_poly.entity_id
_entity_poly.type
_entity_poly.pdbx_seq_one_letter_code
_entity_poly.pdbx_strand_id
1 'polypeptide(L)' 'MITKKVNNPEEVVDFYKTQIKNYGYFQDAGLISKWIIDKSYSEEEINKFLNILEKVIIKIKENGLK' A
#
# COMPACT_ATOMS: atom_id res chain seq x y z
N MET A 1 -6.85 -4.13 -25.81
CA MET A 1 -6.32 -3.11 -24.87
C MET A 1 -7.04 -3.33 -23.55
N ILE A 2 -6.37 -3.88 -22.53
CA ILE A 2 -7.00 -4.10 -21.21
C ILE A 2 -6.92 -2.76 -20.47
N THR A 3 -7.98 -1.96 -20.57
CA THR A 3 -8.16 -0.76 -19.77
C THR A 3 -8.47 -1.21 -18.33
N LYS A 4 -7.49 -0.99 -17.42
CA LYS A 4 -7.53 -1.08 -15.95
C LYS A 4 -8.81 -1.68 -15.31
N LYS A 5 -8.66 -2.81 -14.61
CA LYS A 5 -9.73 -3.60 -13.96
C LYS A 5 -10.36 -2.99 -12.70
N VAL A 6 -9.97 -1.77 -12.30
CA VAL A 6 -10.46 -1.06 -11.11
C VAL A 6 -10.79 0.36 -11.53
N ASN A 7 -11.92 0.94 -11.08
CA ASN A 7 -12.18 2.36 -11.29
C ASN A 7 -11.17 3.18 -10.48
N ASN A 8 -10.72 4.33 -10.98
CA ASN A 8 -9.79 5.23 -10.29
C ASN A 8 -8.53 4.54 -9.68
N PRO A 9 -7.75 3.77 -10.46
CA PRO A 9 -6.59 3.07 -9.94
C PRO A 9 -5.49 4.02 -9.42
N GLU A 10 -5.43 5.26 -9.92
CA GLU A 10 -4.55 6.30 -9.41
C GLU A 10 -4.82 6.59 -7.92
N GLU A 11 -6.09 6.63 -7.52
CA GLU A 11 -6.48 6.93 -6.13
C GLU A 11 -6.06 5.81 -5.17
N VAL A 12 -6.20 4.55 -5.59
CA VAL A 12 -5.75 3.39 -4.82
C VAL A 12 -4.22 3.42 -4.66
N VAL A 13 -3.50 3.73 -5.75
CA VAL A 13 -2.04 3.83 -5.76
C VAL A 13 -1.56 4.97 -4.87
N ASP A 14 -2.16 6.15 -4.96
CA ASP A 14 -1.79 7.30 -4.15
C ASP A 14 -2.10 7.06 -2.67
N PHE A 15 -3.26 6.47 -2.36
CA PHE A 15 -3.58 6.07 -0.98
C PHE A 15 -2.51 5.14 -0.41
N TYR A 16 -2.14 4.07 -1.12
CA TYR A 16 -1.10 3.15 -0.68
C TYR A 16 0.23 3.87 -0.45
N LYS A 17 0.68 4.70 -1.41
CA LYS A 17 1.93 5.48 -1.30
C LYS A 17 1.92 6.40 -0.09
N THR A 18 0.81 7.08 0.19
CA THR A 18 0.68 7.93 1.38
C THR A 18 0.76 7.10 2.67
N GLN A 19 0.07 5.95 2.74
CA GLN A 19 0.09 5.10 3.93
C GLN A 19 1.49 4.57 4.24
N ILE A 20 2.22 4.05 3.23
CA ILE A 20 3.57 3.51 3.44
C ILE A 20 4.60 4.60 3.76
N LYS A 21 4.44 5.81 3.20
CA LYS A 21 5.28 6.96 3.54
C LYS A 21 5.07 7.38 4.99
N ASN A 22 3.81 7.41 5.45
CA ASN A 22 3.48 7.71 6.85
C ASN A 22 3.92 6.60 7.82
N TYR A 23 3.96 5.35 7.36
CA TYR A 23 4.47 4.22 8.15
C TYR A 23 5.98 4.33 8.42
N GLY A 24 6.74 5.00 7.55
CA GLY A 24 8.11 5.43 7.82
C GLY A 24 9.20 4.37 7.64
N TYR A 25 8.84 3.10 7.45
CA TYR A 25 9.79 2.01 7.22
C TYR A 25 10.08 1.72 5.74
N PHE A 26 9.44 2.45 4.84
CA PHE A 26 9.66 2.35 3.41
C PHE A 26 10.65 3.41 2.95
N GLN A 27 11.69 2.99 2.23
CA GLN A 27 12.59 3.89 1.52
C GLN A 27 12.28 3.87 0.02
N ASP A 28 12.39 5.03 -0.61
CA ASP A 28 12.30 5.16 -2.06
C ASP A 28 13.55 4.54 -2.71
N ALA A 29 13.32 3.54 -3.55
CA ALA A 29 14.32 2.82 -4.34
C ALA A 29 14.02 3.04 -5.83
N GLY A 30 14.12 4.31 -6.26
CA GLY A 30 13.78 4.73 -7.63
C GLY A 30 12.28 4.80 -7.84
N LEU A 31 11.74 3.96 -8.74
CA LEU A 31 10.31 3.93 -9.06
C LEU A 31 9.46 3.14 -8.06
N ILE A 32 10.09 2.49 -7.08
CA ILE A 32 9.45 1.62 -6.10
C ILE A 32 9.84 2.02 -4.69
N SER A 33 8.91 1.95 -3.74
CA SER A 33 9.24 2.07 -2.31
C SER A 33 9.37 0.67 -1.71
N LYS A 34 10.46 0.42 -0.98
CA LYS A 34 10.74 -0.90 -0.37
C LYS A 34 10.79 -0.78 1.15
N TRP A 35 10.18 -1.74 1.84
CA TRP A 35 10.41 -1.92 3.27
C TRP A 35 11.78 -2.54 3.49
N ILE A 36 12.67 -1.84 4.19
CA ILE A 36 13.98 -2.37 4.58
C ILE A 36 13.82 -3.23 5.83
N ILE A 37 14.14 -4.52 5.72
CA ILE A 37 14.12 -5.46 6.85
C ILE A 37 15.55 -5.59 7.38
N ASP A 38 16.02 -4.57 8.09
CA ASP A 38 17.37 -4.45 8.65
C ASP A 38 17.44 -4.63 10.17
N LYS A 39 16.27 -4.73 10.82
CA LYS A 39 16.14 -4.89 12.26
C LYS A 39 15.04 -5.89 12.61
N SER A 40 14.99 -6.26 13.88
CA SER A 40 13.82 -6.96 14.42
C SER A 40 12.64 -5.98 14.48
N TYR A 41 11.49 -6.44 13.99
CA TYR A 41 10.23 -5.72 14.07
C TYR A 41 9.33 -6.40 15.10
N SER A 42 8.70 -5.59 15.94
CA SER A 42 7.65 -6.05 16.84
C SER A 42 6.45 -6.56 16.05
N GLU A 43 5.69 -7.45 16.67
CA GLU A 43 4.41 -7.92 16.12
C GLU A 43 3.46 -6.74 15.86
N GLU A 44 3.50 -5.70 16.70
CA GLU A 44 2.71 -4.47 16.52
C GLU A 44 3.07 -3.73 15.22
N GLU A 45 4.37 -3.58 14.92
CA GLU A 45 4.83 -2.97 13.66
C GLU A 45 4.33 -3.79 12.47
N ILE A 46 4.52 -5.10 12.49
CA ILE A 46 4.04 -6.00 11.42
C ILE A 46 2.52 -5.87 11.25
N ASN A 47 1.75 -5.88 12.34
CA ASN A 47 0.31 -5.74 12.32
C ASN A 47 -0.15 -4.37 11.79
N LYS A 48 0.58 -3.28 12.08
CA LYS A 48 0.30 -1.96 11.48
C LYS A 48 0.44 -2.00 9.97
N PHE A 49 1.46 -2.68 9.44
CA PHE A 49 1.60 -2.84 7.99
C PHE A 49 0.48 -3.70 7.39
N LEU A 50 0.12 -4.81 8.02
CA LEU A 50 -0.99 -5.65 7.58
C LEU A 50 -2.32 -4.88 7.54
N ASN A 51 -2.58 -4.03 8.53
CA ASN A 51 -3.75 -3.15 8.56
C ASN A 51 -3.76 -2.13 7.39
N ILE A 52 -2.58 -1.64 6.97
CA ILE A 52 -2.49 -0.79 5.77
C ILE A 52 -2.92 -1.58 4.54
N LEU A 53 -2.42 -2.82 4.37
CA LEU A 53 -2.80 -3.68 3.25
C LEU A 53 -4.29 -4.00 3.25
N GLU A 54 -4.88 -4.25 4.41
CA GLU A 54 -6.32 -4.48 4.55
C GLU A 54 -7.14 -3.26 4.08
N LYS A 55 -6.74 -2.04 4.46
CA LYS A 55 -7.38 -0.80 3.99
C LYS A 55 -7.24 -0.62 2.48
N VAL A 56 -6.09 -0.97 1.90
CA VAL A 56 -5.90 -0.94 0.44
C VAL A 56 -6.83 -1.94 -0.25
N ILE A 57 -6.97 -3.15 0.29
CA ILE A 57 -7.90 -4.16 -0.23
C ILE A 57 -9.34 -3.66 -0.18
N ILE A 58 -9.76 -3.03 0.94
CA ILE A 58 -11.08 -2.40 1.05
C ILE A 58 -11.25 -1.34 -0.03
N LYS A 59 -10.26 -0.45 -0.19
CA LYS A 59 -10.31 0.61 -1.19
C LYS A 59 -10.38 0.08 -2.62
N ILE A 60 -9.70 -1.03 -2.92
CA ILE A 60 -9.81 -1.74 -4.21
C ILE A 60 -11.22 -2.29 -4.41
N LYS A 61 -11.84 -2.87 -3.37
CA LYS A 61 -13.20 -3.41 -3.41
C LYS A 61 -14.28 -2.31 -3.48
N GLU A 62 -14.07 -1.16 -2.87
CA GLU A 62 -14.98 -0.01 -3.01
C GLU A 62 -14.88 0.59 -4.41
N ASN A 63 -13.68 0.57 -5.00
CA ASN A 63 -13.43 1.06 -6.35
C ASN A 63 -13.56 -0.02 -7.45
N GLY A 64 -13.94 -1.25 -7.09
CA GLY A 64 -14.12 -2.38 -8.02
C GLY A 64 -15.37 -3.18 -7.66
N LEU A 65 -16.34 -3.39 -8.53
CA LEU A 65 -16.24 -3.76 -9.93
C LEU A 65 -17.23 -2.96 -10.79
N LYS A 66 -16.94 -2.86 -12.08
CA LYS A 66 -17.99 -2.61 -13.08
C LYS A 66 -18.88 -3.82 -13.22
#